data_AF-A0A534KQV6-F1
#
_entry.id   AF-A0A534KQV6-F1
#
_cell.length_a   1.000
_cell.length_b   1.000
_cell.length_c   1.000
_cell.angle_alpha   90.00
_cell.angle_beta   90.00
_cell.angle_gamma   90.00
#
_symmetry.space_group_name_H-M   'P 1'
#
loop_
_entity.id
_entity.type
_entity.pdbx_description
1 polymer ?
#
loop_
_entity_poly.entity_id
_entity_poly.type
_entity_poly.pdbx_seq_one_letter_code
_entity_poly.pdbx_strand_id
1 'polypeptide(L)'
;MTRSSVTLPDVKIPRNIRLRYERFLDHFKGFENVDAVRGIFGPRTKPVLRALQVEFFSSKWGYMGVSDEDGHLVVSTHYLRTGNRRDIYLDVVHELVHVRQFREGKQLFPEGFNYPDAPTEIEAYKVCIAEGRRLGMTDRDLFKYLKVEWMDASELRRLARNVGVKTPPK
;
A
#
# COMPACT_ATOMS: atom_id res chain seq x y z
N MET A 1 -19.25 -5.12 -37.25
CA MET A 1 -19.23 -4.28 -36.03
C MET A 1 -19.11 -2.84 -36.46
N THR A 2 -20.21 -2.10 -36.41
CA THR A 2 -20.27 -0.67 -36.75
C THR A 2 -19.59 0.13 -35.64
N ARG A 3 -18.40 0.70 -35.92
CA ARG A 3 -17.84 1.74 -35.08
C ARG A 3 -18.78 2.93 -35.14
N SER A 4 -19.46 3.22 -34.04
CA SER A 4 -20.23 4.44 -33.89
C SER A 4 -19.25 5.62 -33.98
N SER A 5 -19.30 6.39 -35.07
CA SER A 5 -18.49 7.60 -35.24
C SER A 5 -19.17 8.72 -34.46
N VAL A 6 -19.02 8.70 -33.15
CA VAL A 6 -19.48 9.80 -32.31
C VAL A 6 -18.62 11.03 -32.64
N THR A 7 -19.23 12.05 -33.22
CA THR A 7 -18.60 13.36 -33.42
C THR A 7 -18.50 14.05 -32.06
N LEU A 8 -17.28 14.26 -31.57
CA LEU A 8 -17.05 15.02 -30.35
C LEU A 8 -17.23 16.53 -30.64
N PRO A 9 -17.80 17.32 -29.71
CA PRO A 9 -17.80 18.78 -29.80
C PRO A 9 -16.35 19.33 -29.70
N ASP A 10 -16.14 20.57 -30.11
CA ASP A 10 -14.82 21.23 -30.02
C ASP A 10 -14.45 21.55 -28.57
N VAL A 11 -13.87 20.56 -27.89
CA VAL A 11 -13.43 20.63 -26.49
C VAL A 11 -11.94 20.32 -26.38
N LYS A 12 -11.25 21.06 -25.50
CA LYS A 12 -9.84 20.81 -25.16
C LYS A 12 -9.75 20.06 -23.85
N ILE A 13 -9.24 18.83 -23.90
CA ILE A 13 -9.03 17.98 -22.73
C ILE A 13 -7.51 17.94 -22.46
N PRO A 14 -7.03 18.40 -21.28
CA PRO A 14 -5.62 18.29 -20.95
C PRO A 14 -5.22 16.82 -20.87
N ARG A 15 -4.15 16.44 -21.56
CA ARG A 15 -3.59 15.08 -21.52
C ARG A 15 -2.52 14.91 -20.44
N ASN A 16 -1.85 16.00 -20.08
CA ASN A 16 -0.78 16.02 -19.09
C ASN A 16 -1.11 17.07 -18.03
N ILE A 17 -1.32 16.63 -16.79
CA ILE A 17 -1.51 17.49 -15.62
C ILE A 17 -0.33 17.25 -14.69
N ARG A 18 0.33 18.32 -14.26
CA ARG A 18 1.48 18.20 -13.35
C ARG A 18 0.99 17.79 -11.96
N LEU A 19 1.42 16.60 -11.53
CA LEU A 19 1.17 16.11 -10.18
C LEU A 19 2.07 16.84 -9.17
N ARG A 20 1.59 16.94 -7.93
CA ARG A 20 2.32 17.59 -6.83
C ARG A 20 2.93 16.52 -5.94
N TYR A 21 4.26 16.47 -5.96
CA TYR A 21 5.05 15.57 -5.11
C TYR A 21 5.64 16.31 -3.93
N GLU A 22 5.48 15.74 -2.74
CA GLU A 22 6.11 16.17 -1.50
C GLU A 22 7.11 15.11 -1.02
N ARG A 23 8.03 15.44 -0.10
CA ARG A 23 8.99 14.45 0.41
C ARG A 23 8.37 13.63 1.53
N PHE A 24 8.59 12.33 1.53
CA PHE A 24 8.07 11.42 2.55
C PHE A 24 8.42 11.85 3.97
N LEU A 25 9.70 12.17 4.24
CA LEU A 25 10.16 12.57 5.57
C LEU A 25 9.70 13.97 6.02
N ASP A 26 9.08 14.77 5.14
CA ASP A 26 8.45 16.04 5.56
C ASP A 26 7.14 15.76 6.34
N HIS A 27 6.49 14.61 6.09
CA HIS A 27 5.19 14.22 6.63
C HIS A 27 5.22 12.98 7.54
N PHE A 28 5.93 11.93 7.13
CA PHE A 28 6.02 10.64 7.85
C PHE A 28 7.32 10.54 8.66
N LYS A 29 7.42 11.40 9.67
CA LYS A 29 8.65 11.57 10.47
C LYS A 29 8.92 10.39 11.39
N GLY A 30 10.18 9.97 11.48
CA GLY A 30 10.65 8.94 12.40
C GLY A 30 10.61 7.52 11.85
N PHE A 31 9.99 7.29 10.68
CA PHE A 31 9.99 5.98 10.01
C PHE A 31 11.39 5.49 9.66
N GLU A 32 12.37 6.38 9.48
CA GLU A 32 13.78 6.01 9.29
C GLU A 32 14.43 5.35 10.52
N ASN A 33 13.78 5.45 11.68
CA ASN A 33 14.23 4.87 12.94
C ASN A 33 13.45 3.63 13.36
N VAL A 34 12.40 3.26 12.62
CA VAL A 34 11.59 2.07 12.90
C VAL A 34 12.35 0.82 12.44
N ASP A 35 12.49 -0.16 13.34
CA ASP A 35 13.26 -1.37 13.06
C ASP A 35 12.66 -2.21 11.92
N ALA A 36 11.33 -2.31 11.83
CA ALA A 36 10.66 -2.96 10.70
C ALA A 36 11.05 -2.30 9.36
N VAL A 37 11.08 -0.97 9.30
CA VAL A 37 11.44 -0.21 8.10
C VAL A 37 12.92 -0.30 7.78
N ARG A 38 13.78 -0.36 8.81
CA ARG A 38 15.21 -0.67 8.65
C ARG A 38 15.41 -2.08 8.11
N GLY A 39 14.59 -3.04 8.51
CA GLY A 39 14.58 -4.39 7.95
C GLY A 39 14.23 -4.44 6.45
N ILE A 40 13.43 -3.49 5.96
CA ILE A 40 13.06 -3.41 4.53
C ILE A 40 14.26 -2.99 3.68
N PHE A 41 14.93 -1.88 4.02
CA PHE A 41 15.95 -1.27 3.15
C PHE A 41 17.40 -1.40 3.66
N GLY A 42 17.61 -1.92 4.86
CA GLY A 42 18.91 -2.05 5.49
C GLY A 42 19.64 -0.71 5.66
N PRO A 43 20.96 -0.64 5.41
CA PRO A 43 21.73 0.61 5.51
C PRO A 43 21.22 1.75 4.62
N ARG A 44 20.39 1.44 3.60
CA ARG A 44 19.85 2.44 2.67
C ARG A 44 18.54 3.08 3.13
N THR A 45 17.97 2.71 4.29
CA THR A 45 16.68 3.24 4.75
C THR A 45 16.60 4.77 4.70
N LYS A 46 17.52 5.47 5.37
CA LYS A 46 17.47 6.94 5.43
C LYS A 46 17.63 7.60 4.06
N PRO A 47 18.59 7.21 3.19
CA PRO A 47 18.65 7.68 1.81
C PRO A 47 17.38 7.42 1.00
N VAL A 48 16.80 6.23 1.12
CA VAL A 48 15.58 5.85 0.38
C VAL A 48 14.41 6.73 0.81
N LEU A 49 14.13 6.83 2.11
CA LEU A 49 13.01 7.62 2.62
C LEU A 49 13.17 9.12 2.37
N ARG A 50 14.42 9.63 2.36
CA ARG A 50 14.68 11.03 2.02
C ARG A 50 14.36 11.36 0.56
N ALA A 51 14.55 10.40 -0.34
CA ALA A 51 14.29 10.56 -1.77
C ALA A 51 12.85 10.20 -2.16
N LEU A 52 12.15 9.43 -1.34
CA LEU A 52 10.78 8.98 -1.62
C LEU A 52 9.82 10.18 -1.71
N GLN A 53 9.11 10.24 -2.82
CA GLN A 53 8.05 11.21 -3.08
C GLN A 53 6.70 10.69 -2.60
N VAL A 54 5.83 11.61 -2.22
CA VAL A 54 4.45 11.36 -1.83
C VAL A 54 3.53 12.26 -2.65
N GLU A 55 2.54 11.65 -3.27
CA GLU A 55 1.38 12.32 -3.86
C GLU A 55 0.20 12.22 -2.89
N PHE A 56 -0.35 13.37 -2.50
CA PHE A 56 -1.55 13.42 -1.67
C PHE A 56 -2.79 13.67 -2.53
N PHE A 57 -3.80 12.84 -2.32
CA PHE A 57 -5.13 13.01 -2.88
C PHE A 57 -6.18 12.95 -1.76
N SER A 58 -7.45 13.16 -2.08
CA SER A 58 -8.54 13.04 -1.09
C SER A 58 -9.72 12.30 -1.69
N SER A 59 -9.93 11.05 -1.26
CA SER A 59 -11.11 10.25 -1.58
C SER A 59 -11.61 9.54 -0.33
N LYS A 60 -12.93 9.53 -0.12
CA LYS A 60 -13.56 8.78 0.99
C LYS A 60 -13.30 7.28 0.92
N TRP A 61 -13.10 6.77 -0.29
CA TRP A 61 -12.81 5.37 -0.60
C TRP A 61 -11.32 5.11 -0.87
N GLY A 62 -10.48 6.14 -0.73
CA GLY A 62 -9.06 6.05 -1.03
C GLY A 62 -8.25 5.61 0.20
N TYR A 63 -7.25 4.76 -0.04
CA TYR A 63 -6.27 4.31 0.94
C TYR A 63 -4.88 4.87 0.61
N MET A 64 -3.82 4.11 0.89
CA MET A 64 -2.50 4.36 0.37
C MET A 64 -2.09 3.25 -0.60
N GLY A 65 -1.08 3.53 -1.41
CA GLY A 65 -0.55 2.63 -2.42
C GLY A 65 0.79 3.12 -2.93
N VAL A 66 1.47 2.31 -3.72
CA VAL A 66 2.66 2.73 -4.49
C VAL A 66 2.30 2.77 -5.97
N SER A 67 2.65 3.88 -6.63
CA SER A 67 2.52 3.99 -8.09
C SER A 67 3.45 3.00 -8.78
N ASP A 68 2.91 2.23 -9.72
CA ASP A 68 3.66 1.34 -10.59
C ASP A 68 4.34 2.05 -11.78
N GLU A 69 4.15 3.37 -11.92
CA GLU A 69 4.81 4.18 -12.94
C GLU A 69 6.23 4.58 -12.52
N ASP A 70 6.41 5.03 -11.27
CA ASP A 70 7.69 5.58 -10.79
C ASP A 70 8.03 5.23 -9.32
N GLY A 71 7.16 4.47 -8.63
CA GLY A 71 7.38 4.02 -7.26
C GLY A 71 7.13 5.07 -6.17
N HIS A 72 6.49 6.21 -6.48
CA HIS A 72 6.08 7.17 -5.45
C HIS A 72 4.91 6.65 -4.61
N LEU A 73 4.79 7.15 -3.38
CA LEU A 73 3.69 6.80 -2.49
C LEU A 73 2.45 7.66 -2.78
N VAL A 74 1.30 7.05 -3.00
CA VAL A 74 0.01 7.71 -3.22
C VAL A 74 -0.81 7.60 -1.94
N VAL A 75 -1.26 8.71 -1.36
CA VAL A 75 -1.90 8.70 -0.03
C VAL A 75 -3.19 9.52 0.02
N SER A 76 -4.28 8.87 0.46
CA SER A 76 -5.54 9.54 0.75
C SER A 76 -5.47 10.33 2.06
N THR A 77 -5.57 11.64 1.97
CA THR A 77 -5.68 12.56 3.12
C THR A 77 -7.00 12.41 3.89
N HIS A 78 -8.01 11.76 3.30
CA HIS A 78 -9.20 11.35 4.05
C HIS A 78 -8.85 10.21 5.00
N TYR A 79 -8.18 9.16 4.48
CA TYR A 79 -7.79 8.01 5.28
C TYR A 79 -6.83 8.39 6.42
N LEU A 80 -5.85 9.27 6.17
CA LEU A 80 -4.96 9.78 7.23
C LEU A 80 -5.71 10.45 8.40
N ARG A 81 -6.90 11.01 8.15
CA ARG A 81 -7.69 11.75 9.13
C ARG A 81 -8.67 10.87 9.90
N THR A 82 -9.22 9.87 9.23
CA THR A 82 -10.35 9.06 9.75
C THR A 82 -9.95 7.64 10.10
N GLY A 83 -8.85 7.13 9.55
CA GLY A 83 -8.36 5.77 9.76
C GLY A 83 -7.82 5.53 11.16
N ASN A 84 -7.76 4.25 11.55
CA ASN A 84 -7.14 3.85 12.80
C ASN A 84 -5.63 4.13 12.74
N ARG A 85 -5.09 4.84 13.74
CA ARG A 85 -3.68 5.24 13.76
C ARG A 85 -2.69 4.07 13.65
N ARG A 86 -2.99 2.93 14.28
CA ARG A 86 -2.15 1.73 14.22
C ARG A 86 -2.20 1.11 12.83
N ASP A 87 -3.38 1.05 12.22
CA ASP A 87 -3.56 0.45 10.92
C ASP A 87 -2.90 1.33 9.84
N ILE A 88 -3.06 2.67 9.91
CA ILE A 88 -2.29 3.62 9.08
C ILE A 88 -0.77 3.42 9.22
N TYR A 89 -0.28 3.21 10.43
CA TYR A 89 1.15 2.95 10.65
C TYR A 89 1.61 1.67 9.94
N LEU A 90 0.84 0.58 10.08
CA LEU A 90 1.16 -0.69 9.42
C LEU A 90 1.04 -0.59 7.91
N ASP A 91 0.07 0.16 7.39
CA ASP A 91 -0.08 0.39 5.95
C ASP A 91 1.12 1.17 5.41
N VAL A 92 1.64 2.17 6.13
CA VAL A 92 2.90 2.83 5.68
C VAL A 92 4.06 1.83 5.66
N VAL A 93 4.15 0.91 6.62
CA VAL A 93 5.16 -0.16 6.59
C VAL A 93 4.93 -1.08 5.38
N HIS A 94 3.69 -1.42 5.08
CA HIS A 94 3.27 -2.22 3.92
C HIS A 94 3.74 -1.57 2.62
N GLU A 95 3.35 -0.32 2.39
CA GLU A 95 3.71 0.41 1.17
C GLU A 95 5.21 0.60 1.02
N LEU A 96 5.96 0.72 2.11
CA LEU A 96 7.42 0.78 2.03
C LEU A 96 8.03 -0.55 1.54
N VAL A 97 7.39 -1.69 1.77
CA VAL A 97 7.78 -2.95 1.13
C VAL A 97 7.55 -2.85 -0.38
N HIS A 98 6.41 -2.32 -0.83
CA HIS A 98 6.14 -2.10 -2.25
C HIS A 98 7.13 -1.12 -2.90
N VAL A 99 7.52 -0.03 -2.22
CA VAL A 99 8.59 0.86 -2.69
C VAL A 99 9.89 0.09 -2.91
N ARG A 100 10.25 -0.83 -2.01
CA ARG A 100 11.43 -1.68 -2.20
C ARG A 100 11.26 -2.64 -3.38
N GLN A 101 10.12 -3.31 -3.46
CA GLN A 101 9.81 -4.26 -4.54
C GLN A 101 9.85 -3.59 -5.92
N PHE A 102 9.28 -2.39 -6.04
CA PHE A 102 9.36 -1.59 -7.26
C PHE A 102 10.82 -1.26 -7.63
N ARG A 103 11.63 -0.83 -6.66
CA ARG A 103 13.07 -0.58 -6.86
C ARG A 103 13.88 -1.82 -7.23
N GLU A 104 13.39 -3.01 -6.88
CA GLU A 104 13.93 -4.31 -7.29
C GLU A 104 13.47 -4.73 -8.70
N GLY A 105 12.60 -3.95 -9.34
CA GLY A 105 12.04 -4.25 -10.67
C GLY A 105 10.88 -5.25 -10.65
N LYS A 106 10.26 -5.48 -9.49
CA LYS A 106 9.08 -6.36 -9.39
C LYS A 106 7.84 -5.64 -9.91
N GLN A 107 6.98 -6.37 -10.60
CA GLN A 107 5.62 -5.92 -10.91
C GLN A 107 4.80 -5.93 -9.61
N LEU A 108 4.31 -4.76 -9.19
CA LEU A 108 3.50 -4.64 -7.97
C LEU A 108 2.13 -5.32 -8.14
N PHE A 109 1.55 -5.19 -9.33
CA PHE A 109 0.26 -5.76 -9.72
C PHE A 109 0.43 -6.79 -10.85
N PRO A 110 1.01 -7.97 -10.57
CA PRO A 110 1.23 -8.99 -11.59
C PRO A 110 -0.11 -9.53 -12.12
N GLU A 111 -0.24 -9.59 -13.45
CA GLU A 111 -1.41 -10.21 -14.08
C GLU A 111 -1.54 -11.70 -13.68
N GLY A 112 -2.77 -12.16 -13.50
CA GLY A 112 -3.05 -13.57 -13.21
C GLY A 112 -2.98 -13.99 -11.73
N PHE A 113 -2.67 -13.07 -10.81
CA PHE A 113 -2.77 -13.32 -9.37
C PHE A 113 -4.01 -12.66 -8.77
N ASN A 114 -4.74 -13.42 -7.96
CA ASN A 114 -5.74 -12.84 -7.05
C ASN A 114 -5.02 -12.20 -5.87
N TYR A 115 -5.57 -11.10 -5.33
CA TYR A 115 -4.96 -10.32 -4.25
C TYR A 115 -4.42 -11.17 -3.07
N PRO A 116 -5.14 -12.17 -2.52
CA PRO A 116 -4.65 -12.99 -1.42
C PRO A 116 -3.42 -13.86 -1.74
N ASP A 117 -3.16 -14.09 -3.02
CA ASP A 117 -2.16 -15.03 -3.53
C ASP A 117 -0.99 -14.30 -4.21
N ALA A 118 -1.08 -12.98 -4.37
CA ALA A 118 -0.02 -12.17 -4.97
C ALA A 118 1.25 -12.24 -4.10
N PRO A 119 2.40 -12.69 -4.66
CA PRO A 119 3.63 -12.82 -3.89
C PRO A 119 4.12 -11.50 -3.28
N THR A 120 3.87 -10.38 -3.97
CA THR A 120 4.20 -9.02 -3.51
C THR A 120 3.40 -8.64 -2.26
N GLU A 121 2.09 -8.88 -2.27
CA GLU A 121 1.18 -8.66 -1.13
C GLU A 121 1.53 -9.58 0.05
N ILE A 122 1.77 -10.87 -0.20
CA ILE A 122 2.14 -11.83 0.86
C ILE A 122 3.43 -11.38 1.55
N GLU A 123 4.43 -10.93 0.79
CA GLU A 123 5.67 -10.40 1.34
C GLU A 123 5.42 -9.13 2.18
N ALA A 124 4.67 -8.16 1.66
CA ALA A 124 4.36 -6.92 2.34
C ALA A 124 3.59 -7.15 3.65
N TYR A 125 2.56 -8.00 3.61
CA TYR A 125 1.82 -8.38 4.80
C TYR A 125 2.67 -9.15 5.81
N LYS A 126 3.57 -10.05 5.40
CA LYS A 126 4.44 -10.75 6.37
C LYS A 126 5.28 -9.79 7.21
N VAL A 127 5.78 -8.69 6.62
CA VAL A 127 6.48 -7.63 7.35
C VAL A 127 5.52 -6.94 8.33
N CYS A 128 4.32 -6.59 7.88
CA CYS A 128 3.30 -5.94 8.73
C CYS A 128 2.83 -6.83 9.88
N ILE A 129 2.68 -8.14 9.65
CA ILE A 129 2.29 -9.11 10.66
C ILE A 129 3.39 -9.25 11.72
N ALA A 130 4.65 -9.33 11.31
CA ALA A 130 5.78 -9.37 12.25
C ALA A 130 5.82 -8.10 13.11
N GLU A 131 5.64 -6.93 12.48
CA GLU A 131 5.62 -5.66 13.19
C GLU A 131 4.39 -5.52 14.11
N GLY A 132 3.20 -5.91 13.66
CA GLY A 132 1.99 -5.91 14.47
C GLY A 132 2.14 -6.81 15.70
N ARG A 133 2.75 -7.99 15.56
CA ARG A 133 3.09 -8.86 16.71
C ARG A 133 4.07 -8.21 17.67
N ARG A 134 5.09 -7.51 17.17
CA ARG A 134 6.03 -6.73 17.99
C ARG A 134 5.32 -5.62 18.77
N LEU A 135 4.27 -5.03 18.20
CA LEU A 135 3.39 -4.06 18.85
C LEU A 135 2.36 -4.68 19.81
N GLY A 136 2.35 -6.00 19.96
CA GLY A 136 1.44 -6.73 20.87
C GLY A 136 0.07 -7.07 20.28
N MET A 137 -0.10 -7.02 18.95
CA MET A 137 -1.35 -7.42 18.30
C MET A 137 -1.56 -8.93 18.40
N THR A 138 -2.79 -9.32 18.73
CA THR A 138 -3.21 -10.73 18.70
C THR A 138 -3.54 -11.16 17.28
N ASP A 139 -3.59 -12.48 17.02
CA ASP A 139 -4.07 -12.99 15.71
C ASP A 139 -5.49 -12.49 15.37
N ARG A 140 -6.33 -12.21 16.37
CA ARG A 140 -7.65 -11.60 16.15
C ARG A 140 -7.53 -10.17 15.64
N ASP A 141 -6.60 -9.38 16.18
CA ASP A 141 -6.38 -8.00 15.73
C ASP A 141 -5.76 -7.98 14.33
N LEU A 142 -4.80 -8.88 14.09
CA LEU A 142 -4.16 -9.06 12.79
C LEU A 142 -5.16 -9.53 11.73
N PHE A 143 -6.05 -10.46 12.07
CA PHE A 143 -7.11 -10.91 11.15
C PHE A 143 -8.07 -9.77 10.77
N LYS A 144 -8.36 -8.86 11.70
CA LYS A 144 -9.16 -7.65 11.39
C LYS A 144 -8.38 -6.69 10.50
N TYR A 145 -7.09 -6.49 10.78
CA TYR A 145 -6.21 -5.62 9.99
C TYR A 145 -6.08 -6.08 8.53
N LEU A 146 -6.00 -7.39 8.29
CA LEU A 146 -5.92 -7.95 6.92
C LEU A 146 -7.16 -7.68 6.05
N LYS A 147 -8.27 -7.20 6.62
CA LYS A 147 -9.51 -7.01 5.87
C LYS A 147 -9.48 -5.69 5.09
N VAL A 148 -9.54 -5.80 3.77
CA VAL A 148 -9.77 -4.68 2.85
C VAL A 148 -11.16 -4.78 2.22
N GLU A 149 -11.68 -3.66 1.69
CA GLU A 149 -13.08 -3.57 1.23
C GLU A 149 -13.40 -4.40 -0.03
N TRP A 150 -12.38 -4.67 -0.85
CA TRP A 150 -12.50 -5.44 -2.10
C TRP A 150 -12.23 -6.94 -1.94
N MET A 151 -12.10 -7.44 -0.71
CA MET A 151 -11.96 -8.88 -0.43
C MET A 151 -13.21 -9.47 0.21
N ASP A 152 -13.60 -10.66 -0.24
CA ASP A 152 -14.61 -11.46 0.45
C ASP A 152 -14.06 -12.19 1.70
N ALA A 153 -14.94 -12.81 2.48
CA ALA A 153 -14.54 -13.52 3.71
C ALA A 153 -13.67 -14.77 3.45
N SER A 154 -13.80 -15.40 2.27
CA SER A 154 -13.01 -16.55 1.87
C SER A 154 -11.59 -16.13 1.47
N GLU A 155 -11.46 -15.00 0.78
CA GLU A 155 -10.22 -14.34 0.38
C GLU A 155 -9.44 -13.85 1.59
N LEU A 156 -10.10 -13.15 2.52
CA LEU A 156 -9.49 -12.73 3.78
C LEU A 156 -8.91 -13.93 4.56
N ARG A 157 -9.67 -15.02 4.64
CA ARG A 157 -9.19 -16.25 5.31
C ARG A 157 -8.04 -16.91 4.54
N ARG A 158 -8.00 -16.79 3.22
CA ARG A 158 -6.89 -17.30 2.38
C ARG A 158 -5.63 -16.48 2.61
N LEU A 159 -5.73 -15.15 2.56
CA LEU A 159 -4.64 -14.24 2.87
C LEU A 159 -4.08 -14.51 4.27
N ALA A 160 -4.95 -14.59 5.29
CA ALA A 160 -4.56 -14.88 6.67
C ALA A 160 -3.73 -16.16 6.80
N ARG A 161 -4.09 -17.24 6.07
CA ARG A 161 -3.29 -18.47 6.04
C ARG A 161 -1.92 -18.25 5.38
N ASN A 162 -1.88 -17.55 4.24
CA ASN A 162 -0.66 -17.28 3.49
C ASN A 162 0.36 -16.44 4.29
N VAL A 163 -0.12 -15.60 5.22
CA VAL A 163 0.71 -14.75 6.08
C VAL A 163 0.86 -15.26 7.52
N GLY A 164 0.32 -16.45 7.82
CA GLY A 164 0.50 -17.12 9.11
C GLY A 164 -0.29 -16.51 10.27
N VAL A 165 -1.47 -15.96 10.01
CA VAL A 165 -2.42 -15.44 11.01
C VAL A 165 -3.54 -16.46 11.23
N LYS A 166 -3.80 -16.84 12.49
CA LYS A 166 -4.91 -17.75 12.82
C LYS A 166 -6.25 -17.07 12.59
N THR A 167 -7.14 -17.74 11.87
CA THR A 167 -8.49 -17.22 11.62
C THR A 167 -9.43 -17.60 12.75
N PRO A 168 -10.39 -16.72 13.15
CA PRO A 168 -11.47 -17.09 14.06
C PRO A 168 -12.27 -18.29 13.54
N PRO A 169 -12.96 -19.05 14.41
CA PRO A 169 -13.93 -20.07 13.98
C PRO A 169 -14.95 -19.51 12.97
N LYS A 170 -15.50 -20.39 12.13
CA LYS A 170 -16.61 -20.01 11.24
C LYS A 170 -17.92 -19.91 12.01
#